data_AF-A0AAN7UHZ8-F1
#
_entry.id   AF-A0AAN7UHZ8-F1
#
_cell.length_a   1.000
_cell.length_b   1.000
_cell.length_c   1.000
_cell.angle_alpha   90.00
_cell.angle_beta   90.00
_cell.angle_gamma   90.00
#
_symmetry.space_group_name_H-M   'P 1'
#
loop_
_entity.id
_entity.type
_entity.pdbx_description
1 polymer ?
#
loop_
_entity_poly.entity_id
_entity_poly.type
_entity_poly.pdbx_seq_one_letter_code
_entity_poly.pdbx_strand_id
1 'polypeptide(L)'
;MNSQLFWKYFIPVFVFQLIFELGLFVYRDFFILFKDLGLGGSGTTFYGWAVGRLRFYAANADVLTGPRIPQTANPWQGRLNVLPQRKGPRPTIEGCTPQRQVDFPAPPNTMLAIEAMYDDFVTTPETADHITVRTSFLEPGLRALRRQLTIPTNERGGPLDPKSVALNSRDSYGGEIIHAHREGTAHVILHPADVKRVIEGGWGERHPFCASGIRLWLFKAYYNWFHGINIPVPEYLVITYAPRHAEDYAVLRQIIQAAVWYATEGRRFGLDANTYPIPPAPESTGD
;
A
#
# COMPACT_ATOMS: atom_id res chain seq x y z
N MET A 1 -24.03 23.11 -45.26
CA MET A 1 -24.14 21.69 -44.83
C MET A 1 -25.61 21.34 -44.70
N ASN A 2 -26.09 20.27 -45.34
CA ASN A 2 -27.47 19.83 -45.21
C ASN A 2 -27.65 19.21 -43.81
N SER A 3 -28.28 19.95 -42.90
CA SER A 3 -28.45 19.55 -41.50
C SER A 3 -29.19 18.22 -41.35
N GLN A 4 -30.08 17.88 -42.30
CA GLN A 4 -30.78 16.59 -42.29
C GLN A 4 -29.85 15.40 -42.50
N LEU A 5 -28.82 15.51 -43.36
CA LEU A 5 -27.84 14.44 -43.56
C LEU A 5 -26.97 14.24 -42.31
N PHE A 6 -26.62 15.34 -41.63
CA PHE A 6 -25.87 15.30 -40.38
C PHE A 6 -26.64 14.56 -39.27
N TRP A 7 -27.89 14.94 -39.01
CA TRP A 7 -28.70 14.27 -37.99
C TRP A 7 -29.05 12.82 -38.34
N LYS A 8 -29.30 12.52 -39.63
CA LYS A 8 -29.73 11.19 -40.07
C LYS A 8 -28.61 10.16 -40.15
N TYR A 9 -27.39 10.57 -40.48
CA TYR A 9 -26.30 9.63 -40.75
C TYR A 9 -25.09 9.84 -39.85
N PHE A 10 -24.66 11.09 -39.63
CA PHE A 10 -23.46 11.34 -38.83
C PHE A 10 -23.69 11.02 -37.36
N ILE A 11 -24.79 11.50 -36.75
CA ILE A 11 -25.06 11.25 -35.33
C ILE A 11 -25.19 9.74 -35.01
N PRO A 12 -25.95 8.92 -35.76
CA PRO A 12 -26.01 7.48 -35.49
C PRO A 12 -24.66 6.77 -35.64
N VAL A 13 -23.87 7.11 -36.66
CA VAL A 13 -22.52 6.53 -36.84
C VAL A 13 -21.59 6.95 -35.71
N PHE A 14 -21.63 8.21 -35.30
CA PHE A 14 -20.84 8.70 -34.17
C PHE A 14 -21.24 8.02 -32.85
N VAL A 15 -22.53 7.89 -32.57
CA VAL A 15 -23.03 7.17 -31.38
C VAL A 15 -22.62 5.70 -31.43
N PHE A 16 -22.74 5.04 -32.59
CA PHE A 16 -22.29 3.65 -32.75
C PHE A 16 -20.78 3.51 -32.49
N GLN A 17 -19.96 4.40 -33.06
CA GLN A 17 -18.51 4.42 -32.83
C GLN A 17 -18.19 4.61 -31.34
N LEU A 18 -18.86 5.56 -30.69
CA LEU A 18 -18.67 5.81 -29.25
C LEU A 18 -19.04 4.58 -28.40
N ILE A 19 -20.16 3.92 -28.70
CA ILE A 19 -20.57 2.69 -28.01
C ILE A 19 -19.57 1.56 -28.25
N PHE A 20 -19.09 1.43 -29.49
CA PHE A 20 -18.10 0.41 -29.85
C PHE A 20 -16.77 0.63 -29.13
N GLU A 21 -16.24 1.85 -29.14
CA GLU A 21 -15.01 2.22 -28.42
C GLU A 21 -15.16 2.05 -26.91
N LEU A 22 -16.30 2.46 -26.33
CA LEU A 22 -16.60 2.23 -24.92
C LEU A 22 -16.67 0.74 -24.61
N GLY A 23 -17.28 -0.07 -25.47
CA GLY A 23 -17.35 -1.51 -25.33
C GLY A 23 -15.96 -2.17 -25.38
N LEU A 24 -15.11 -1.76 -26.32
CA LEU A 24 -13.72 -2.22 -26.39
C LEU A 24 -12.90 -1.81 -25.16
N PHE A 25 -13.08 -0.57 -24.70
CA PHE A 25 -12.44 -0.08 -23.48
C PHE A 25 -12.85 -0.92 -22.28
N VAL A 26 -14.16 -1.11 -22.04
CA VAL A 26 -14.66 -1.95 -20.95
C VAL A 26 -14.15 -3.39 -21.08
N TYR A 27 -14.13 -3.95 -22.29
CA TYR A 27 -13.61 -5.30 -22.51
C TYR A 27 -12.14 -5.42 -22.08
N ARG A 28 -11.27 -4.54 -22.57
CA ARG A 28 -9.83 -4.56 -22.26
C ARG A 28 -9.57 -4.26 -20.79
N ASP A 29 -10.26 -3.27 -20.22
CA ASP A 29 -10.00 -2.80 -18.87
C ASP A 29 -10.59 -3.73 -17.81
N PHE A 30 -11.84 -4.19 -17.97
CA PHE A 30 -12.48 -5.08 -17.01
C PHE A 30 -12.11 -6.56 -17.23
N PHE A 31 -12.25 -7.08 -18.45
CA PHE A 31 -12.13 -8.52 -18.67
C PHE A 31 -10.68 -9.00 -18.77
N ILE A 32 -9.76 -8.14 -19.19
CA ILE A 32 -8.32 -8.45 -19.28
C ILE A 32 -7.63 -7.87 -18.04
N LEU A 33 -7.42 -6.56 -18.00
CA LEU A 33 -6.56 -5.93 -16.98
C LEU A 33 -7.05 -6.18 -15.54
N PHE A 34 -8.27 -5.76 -15.21
CA PHE A 34 -8.77 -5.82 -13.83
C PHE A 34 -8.86 -7.25 -13.28
N LYS A 35 -9.22 -8.21 -14.13
CA LYS A 35 -9.26 -9.63 -13.75
C LYS A 35 -7.87 -10.23 -13.61
N ASP A 36 -6.93 -9.85 -14.48
CA ASP A 36 -5.54 -10.31 -14.42
C ASP A 36 -4.80 -9.77 -13.18
N LEU A 37 -5.14 -8.56 -12.71
CA LEU A 37 -4.63 -8.03 -11.43
C LEU A 37 -5.07 -8.88 -10.22
N GLY A 38 -6.16 -9.64 -10.36
CA GLY A 38 -6.62 -10.62 -9.37
C GLY A 38 -7.44 -10.03 -8.23
N LEU A 39 -7.36 -10.68 -7.06
CA LEU A 39 -8.07 -10.24 -5.85
C LEU A 39 -7.57 -8.85 -5.40
N GLY A 40 -8.41 -8.11 -4.68
CA GLY A 40 -8.10 -6.78 -4.18
C GLY A 40 -9.25 -6.19 -3.37
N GLY A 41 -9.03 -5.02 -2.76
CA GLY A 41 -10.00 -4.36 -1.86
C GLY A 41 -11.33 -3.90 -2.50
N SER A 42 -11.53 -4.07 -3.81
CA SER A 42 -12.81 -3.85 -4.50
C SER A 42 -13.54 -5.14 -4.90
N GLY A 43 -12.94 -6.31 -4.65
CA GLY A 43 -13.43 -7.60 -5.17
C GLY A 43 -13.20 -7.76 -6.68
N THR A 44 -13.72 -8.84 -7.25
CA THR A 44 -13.49 -9.25 -8.67
C THR A 44 -14.70 -9.05 -9.58
N THR A 45 -15.75 -8.40 -9.08
CA THR A 45 -17.01 -8.19 -9.81
C THR A 45 -16.94 -6.93 -10.68
N PHE A 46 -17.88 -6.79 -11.62
CA PHE A 46 -18.01 -5.57 -12.43
C PHE A 46 -18.29 -4.32 -11.57
N TYR A 47 -19.11 -4.47 -10.52
CA TYR A 47 -19.31 -3.41 -9.54
C TYR A 47 -18.00 -3.02 -8.85
N GLY A 48 -17.21 -4.01 -8.43
CA GLY A 48 -15.87 -3.82 -7.89
C GLY A 48 -14.94 -3.06 -8.84
N TRP A 49 -14.95 -3.42 -10.12
CA TRP A 49 -14.21 -2.71 -11.17
C TRP A 49 -14.63 -1.25 -11.30
N ALA A 50 -15.93 -0.96 -11.38
CA ALA A 50 -16.44 0.40 -11.49
C ALA A 50 -16.04 1.26 -10.27
N VAL A 51 -16.13 0.69 -9.06
CA VAL A 51 -15.64 1.32 -7.83
C VAL A 51 -14.12 1.53 -7.91
N GLY A 52 -13.35 0.54 -8.36
CA GLY A 52 -11.91 0.63 -8.55
C GLY A 52 -11.50 1.75 -9.51
N ARG A 53 -12.20 1.93 -10.63
CA ARG A 53 -11.95 3.02 -11.59
C ARG A 53 -12.27 4.39 -11.01
N LEU A 54 -13.39 4.53 -10.29
CA LEU A 54 -13.73 5.77 -9.59
C LEU A 54 -12.64 6.13 -8.57
N ARG A 55 -12.18 5.14 -7.81
CA ARG A 55 -11.09 5.28 -6.83
C ARG A 55 -9.77 5.67 -7.50
N PHE A 56 -9.39 5.02 -8.60
CA PHE A 56 -8.19 5.36 -9.35
C PHE A 56 -8.23 6.80 -9.87
N TYR A 57 -9.36 7.23 -10.44
CA TYR A 57 -9.52 8.61 -10.89
C TYR A 57 -9.38 9.64 -9.76
N ALA A 58 -9.93 9.33 -8.58
CA ALA A 58 -9.82 10.17 -7.39
C ALA A 58 -8.42 10.15 -6.77
N ALA A 59 -7.73 9.01 -6.84
CA ALA A 59 -6.43 8.75 -6.23
C ALA A 59 -5.24 8.96 -7.18
N ASN A 60 -5.46 9.47 -8.40
CA ASN A 60 -4.41 9.83 -9.37
C ASN A 60 -3.57 10.99 -8.82
N ALA A 61 -2.61 10.65 -7.98
CA ALA A 61 -1.83 11.54 -7.13
C ALA A 61 -0.37 11.10 -7.10
N ASP A 62 0.50 11.99 -6.64
CA ASP A 62 1.94 11.73 -6.56
C ASP A 62 2.26 10.65 -5.51
N VAL A 63 2.57 9.45 -6.00
CA VAL A 63 2.95 8.29 -5.17
C VAL A 63 4.43 8.24 -4.80
N LEU A 64 5.26 9.11 -5.41
CA LEU A 64 6.74 9.08 -5.30
C LEU A 64 7.31 10.19 -4.41
N THR A 65 6.50 11.13 -3.93
CA THR A 65 6.93 12.05 -2.88
C THR A 65 6.72 11.42 -1.49
N GLY A 66 7.71 11.52 -0.60
CA GLY A 66 7.57 11.06 0.79
C GLY A 66 6.47 11.82 1.56
N PRO A 67 5.80 11.20 2.54
CA PRO A 67 4.78 11.87 3.34
C PRO A 67 5.42 12.94 4.25
N ARG A 68 4.62 13.93 4.65
CA ARG A 68 5.01 14.84 5.75
C ARG A 68 5.00 14.05 7.05
N ILE A 69 6.00 14.28 7.90
CA ILE A 69 6.08 13.65 9.22
C ILE A 69 5.32 14.54 10.20
N PRO A 70 4.21 14.07 10.81
CA PRO A 70 3.51 14.84 11.84
C PRO A 70 4.39 15.03 13.08
N GLN A 71 4.30 16.19 13.73
CA GLN A 71 4.98 16.40 15.03
C GLN A 71 4.46 15.45 16.12
N THR A 72 3.22 14.98 15.97
CA THR A 72 2.57 14.00 16.86
C THR A 72 2.87 12.55 16.46
N ALA A 73 3.80 12.30 15.53
CA ALA A 73 4.19 10.95 15.18
C ALA A 73 4.72 10.23 16.43
N ASN A 74 4.20 9.03 16.67
CA ASN A 74 4.67 8.16 17.73
C ASN A 74 4.91 6.78 17.12
N PRO A 75 6.12 6.21 17.17
CA PRO A 75 7.37 6.84 17.62
C PRO A 75 7.70 8.14 16.86
N TRP A 76 8.51 9.03 17.46
CA TRP A 76 8.84 10.34 16.86
C TRP A 76 9.78 10.23 15.64
N GLN A 77 10.56 9.16 15.56
CA GLN A 77 11.49 8.88 14.48
C GLN A 77 11.21 7.54 13.81
N GLY A 78 11.65 7.39 12.56
CA GLY A 78 11.64 6.11 11.85
C GLY A 78 12.75 5.18 12.32
N ARG A 79 12.70 3.91 11.88
CA ARG A 79 13.72 2.90 12.18
C ARG A 79 14.69 2.67 11.02
N LEU A 80 14.34 3.00 9.79
CA LEU A 80 15.17 2.75 8.63
C LEU A 80 16.29 3.78 8.50
N ASN A 81 17.50 3.24 8.44
CA ASN A 81 18.66 3.97 7.93
C ASN A 81 18.52 4.25 6.43
N VAL A 82 19.49 4.95 5.85
CA VAL A 82 19.56 5.13 4.40
C VAL A 82 19.69 3.75 3.75
N LEU A 83 18.69 3.37 2.95
CA LEU A 83 18.71 2.13 2.19
C LEU A 83 19.66 2.26 0.98
N PRO A 84 20.29 1.17 0.53
CA PRO A 84 21.04 1.17 -0.72
C PRO A 84 20.10 1.53 -1.89
N GLN A 85 20.63 2.19 -2.92
CA GLN A 85 19.86 2.46 -4.12
C GLN A 85 19.52 1.17 -4.86
N ARG A 86 18.23 0.95 -5.15
CA ARG A 86 17.77 -0.21 -5.91
C ARG A 86 18.31 -0.13 -7.33
N LYS A 87 18.92 -1.22 -7.80
CA LYS A 87 19.50 -1.28 -9.15
C LYS A 87 18.39 -1.34 -10.21
N GLY A 88 18.58 -0.63 -11.32
CA GLY A 88 17.67 -0.65 -12.47
C GLY A 88 16.49 0.32 -12.38
N PRO A 89 15.62 0.36 -13.39
CA PRO A 89 14.46 1.26 -13.40
C PRO A 89 13.42 0.85 -12.36
N ARG A 90 12.54 1.80 -12.01
CA ARG A 90 11.35 1.49 -11.20
C ARG A 90 10.38 0.60 -12.00
N PRO A 91 9.81 -0.44 -11.37
CA PRO A 91 8.74 -1.23 -11.93
C PRO A 91 7.47 -0.40 -12.15
N THR A 92 6.63 -0.89 -13.04
CA THR A 92 5.32 -0.32 -13.35
C THR A 92 4.30 -0.92 -12.39
N ILE A 93 3.63 -0.06 -11.63
CA ILE A 93 2.52 -0.43 -10.75
C ILE A 93 1.21 0.03 -11.40
N GLU A 94 0.27 -0.90 -11.54
CA GLU A 94 -1.05 -0.64 -12.09
C GLU A 94 -2.13 -0.81 -11.04
N GLY A 95 -3.18 -0.01 -11.17
CA GLY A 95 -4.37 -0.07 -10.33
C GLY A 95 -4.27 0.72 -9.02
N CYS A 96 -5.32 0.57 -8.21
CA CYS A 96 -5.47 1.21 -6.91
C CYS A 96 -6.06 0.22 -5.92
N THR A 97 -7.15 -0.46 -6.28
CA THR A 97 -7.69 -1.63 -5.56
C THR A 97 -8.37 -2.56 -6.59
N PRO A 98 -7.71 -3.61 -7.11
CA PRO A 98 -6.36 -4.11 -6.78
C PRO A 98 -5.23 -3.20 -7.27
N GLN A 99 -4.05 -3.33 -6.66
CA GLN A 99 -2.80 -2.66 -7.04
C GLN A 99 -1.71 -3.73 -7.20
N ARG A 100 -1.04 -3.81 -8.36
CA ARG A 100 -0.02 -4.83 -8.65
C ARG A 100 1.12 -4.28 -9.47
N GLN A 101 2.28 -4.92 -9.36
CA GLN A 101 3.36 -4.74 -10.33
C GLN A 101 3.07 -5.59 -11.57
N VAL A 102 3.21 -5.01 -12.76
CA VAL A 102 2.85 -5.68 -14.03
C VAL A 102 4.08 -6.06 -14.88
N ASP A 103 5.26 -5.60 -14.50
CA ASP A 103 6.53 -5.94 -15.11
C ASP A 103 7.48 -6.59 -14.10
N PHE A 104 8.66 -7.04 -14.56
CA PHE A 104 9.72 -7.63 -13.72
C PHE A 104 9.20 -8.71 -12.72
N PRO A 105 8.63 -9.84 -13.21
CA PRO A 105 8.06 -10.85 -12.34
C PRO A 105 9.10 -11.40 -11.36
N ALA A 106 8.68 -11.63 -10.11
CA ALA A 106 9.55 -12.18 -9.09
C ALA A 106 9.93 -13.65 -9.37
N PRO A 107 11.02 -14.15 -8.78
CA PRO A 107 11.34 -15.57 -8.78
C PRO A 107 10.16 -16.42 -8.25
N PRO A 108 9.91 -17.65 -8.76
CA PRO A 108 8.74 -18.46 -8.41
C PRO A 108 8.56 -18.76 -6.91
N ASN A 109 9.63 -18.72 -6.11
CA ASN A 109 9.59 -19.00 -4.68
C ASN A 109 9.50 -17.74 -3.80
N THR A 110 9.26 -16.57 -4.40
CA THR A 110 9.27 -15.28 -3.67
C THR A 110 8.21 -15.24 -2.57
N MET A 111 6.98 -15.68 -2.87
CA MET A 111 5.92 -15.69 -1.86
C MET A 111 6.30 -16.58 -0.67
N LEU A 112 6.82 -17.79 -0.93
CA LEU A 112 7.26 -18.72 0.11
C LEU A 112 8.41 -18.13 0.94
N ALA A 113 9.36 -17.44 0.31
CA ALA A 113 10.45 -16.79 1.01
C ALA A 113 9.97 -15.66 1.92
N ILE A 114 9.00 -14.85 1.47
CA ILE A 114 8.42 -13.78 2.28
C ILE A 114 7.59 -14.37 3.44
N GLU A 115 6.80 -15.40 3.18
CA GLU A 115 6.03 -16.09 4.22
C GLU A 115 6.94 -16.74 5.27
N ALA A 116 8.08 -17.31 4.86
CA ALA A 116 9.08 -17.80 5.80
C ALA A 116 9.68 -16.67 6.67
N MET A 117 9.81 -15.45 6.13
CA MET A 117 10.18 -14.29 6.96
C MET A 117 9.11 -14.00 8.01
N TYR A 118 7.82 -14.11 7.68
CA TYR A 118 6.75 -13.94 8.67
C TYR A 118 6.85 -14.95 9.80
N ASP A 119 7.06 -16.22 9.45
CA ASP A 119 7.18 -17.31 10.41
C ASP A 119 8.40 -17.11 11.33
N ASP A 120 9.51 -16.61 10.78
CA ASP A 120 10.70 -16.24 11.55
C ASP A 120 10.46 -15.03 12.48
N PHE A 121 9.74 -13.99 12.02
CA PHE A 121 9.35 -12.87 12.88
C PHE A 121 8.45 -13.32 14.04
N VAL A 122 7.49 -14.23 13.82
CA VAL A 122 6.61 -14.65 14.93
C VAL A 122 7.26 -15.66 15.88
N THR A 123 8.33 -16.35 15.46
CA THR A 123 9.06 -17.29 16.33
C THR A 123 10.21 -16.62 17.09
N THR A 124 10.67 -15.46 16.63
CA THR A 124 11.65 -14.63 17.35
C THR A 124 11.09 -14.26 18.74
N PRO A 125 11.78 -14.61 19.86
CA PRO A 125 11.29 -14.36 21.23
C PRO A 125 10.95 -12.89 21.48
N GLU A 126 11.74 -12.00 20.88
CA GLU A 126 11.53 -10.56 20.90
C GLU A 126 10.30 -10.12 20.12
N THR A 127 9.53 -10.96 19.44
CA THR A 127 8.31 -10.49 18.76
C THR A 127 7.11 -11.42 18.92
N ALA A 128 7.32 -12.65 19.39
CA ALA A 128 6.29 -13.69 19.51
C ALA A 128 4.99 -13.27 20.22
N ASP A 129 5.08 -12.46 21.29
CA ASP A 129 3.89 -12.03 22.07
C ASP A 129 3.16 -10.80 21.49
N HIS A 130 3.65 -10.22 20.39
CA HIS A 130 3.12 -8.96 19.87
C HIS A 130 2.69 -9.01 18.42
N ILE A 131 3.15 -10.01 17.68
CA ILE A 131 2.75 -10.20 16.29
C ILE A 131 2.27 -11.61 16.07
N THR A 132 1.53 -11.80 14.98
CA THR A 132 0.96 -13.08 14.62
C THR A 132 0.71 -13.12 13.12
N VAL A 133 0.73 -14.32 12.54
CA VAL A 133 0.34 -14.52 11.14
C VAL A 133 -1.15 -14.87 11.08
N ARG A 134 -1.90 -14.14 10.26
CA ARG A 134 -3.33 -14.35 10.03
C ARG A 134 -3.66 -13.98 8.58
N THR A 135 -4.93 -14.12 8.21
CA THR A 135 -5.43 -13.55 6.95
C THR A 135 -5.32 -12.02 6.97
N SER A 136 -4.91 -11.44 5.83
CA SER A 136 -4.94 -10.00 5.59
C SER A 136 -6.34 -9.45 5.79
N PHE A 137 -6.41 -8.31 6.47
CA PHE A 137 -7.62 -7.51 6.62
C PHE A 137 -7.88 -6.69 5.36
N LEU A 138 -6.82 -6.14 4.75
CA LEU A 138 -6.91 -5.28 3.57
C LEU A 138 -7.24 -6.07 2.30
N GLU A 139 -6.73 -7.30 2.18
CA GLU A 139 -7.00 -8.17 1.05
C GLU A 139 -7.31 -9.62 1.50
N PRO A 140 -8.59 -9.91 1.82
CA PRO A 140 -9.01 -11.23 2.25
C PRO A 140 -8.62 -12.33 1.26
N GLY A 141 -7.90 -13.35 1.75
CA GLY A 141 -7.38 -14.45 0.94
C GLY A 141 -5.85 -14.54 0.93
N LEU A 142 -5.16 -13.48 1.38
CA LEU A 142 -3.70 -13.48 1.54
C LEU A 142 -3.29 -13.69 3.01
N ARG A 143 -2.09 -14.21 3.22
CA ARG A 143 -1.43 -14.23 4.53
C ARG A 143 -0.82 -12.86 4.81
N ALA A 144 -0.95 -12.40 6.04
CA ALA A 144 -0.40 -11.15 6.52
C ALA A 144 0.27 -11.32 7.88
N LEU A 145 1.33 -10.54 8.09
CA LEU A 145 1.84 -10.28 9.41
C LEU A 145 0.99 -9.18 10.06
N ARG A 146 0.48 -9.46 11.25
CA ARG A 146 -0.38 -8.54 12.00
C ARG A 146 0.15 -8.39 13.42
N ARG A 147 -0.02 -7.22 14.01
CA ARG A 147 0.12 -7.08 15.46
C ARG A 147 -1.03 -7.75 16.18
N GLN A 148 -0.75 -8.24 17.38
CA GLN A 148 -1.77 -8.63 18.33
C GLN A 148 -2.47 -7.36 18.79
N LEU A 149 -3.80 -7.37 18.68
CA LEU A 149 -4.63 -6.22 19.01
C LEU A 149 -4.68 -6.05 20.53
N THR A 150 -4.69 -4.80 20.98
CA THR A 150 -4.85 -4.45 22.40
C THR A 150 -6.31 -4.37 22.83
N ILE A 151 -7.23 -4.63 21.91
CA ILE A 151 -8.67 -4.59 22.08
C ILE A 151 -9.28 -5.99 21.92
N PRO A 152 -10.50 -6.24 22.43
CA PRO A 152 -11.18 -7.51 22.24
C PRO A 152 -11.31 -7.86 20.75
N THR A 153 -11.02 -9.13 20.42
CA THR A 153 -11.02 -9.61 19.04
C THR A 153 -12.12 -10.62 18.76
N ASN A 154 -12.61 -10.64 17.52
CA ASN A 154 -13.46 -11.72 17.02
C ASN A 154 -12.62 -12.98 16.66
N GLU A 155 -13.30 -14.07 16.31
CA GLU A 155 -12.66 -15.36 15.94
C GLU A 155 -11.66 -15.24 14.77
N ARG A 156 -11.82 -14.23 13.92
CA ARG A 156 -10.93 -13.96 12.77
C ARG A 156 -9.72 -13.09 13.16
N GLY A 157 -9.57 -12.76 14.44
CA GLY A 157 -8.49 -11.93 14.96
C GLY A 157 -8.60 -10.45 14.56
N GLY A 158 -9.78 -9.99 14.11
CA GLY A 158 -10.08 -8.57 13.93
C GLY A 158 -10.71 -7.96 15.17
N PRO A 159 -10.89 -6.62 15.23
CA PRO A 159 -11.63 -5.96 16.31
C PRO A 159 -13.03 -6.58 16.47
N LEU A 160 -13.46 -6.81 17.71
CA LEU A 160 -14.82 -7.30 18.00
C LEU A 160 -15.86 -6.24 17.62
N ASP A 161 -15.61 -4.98 17.98
CA ASP A 161 -16.37 -3.81 17.52
C ASP A 161 -15.45 -2.89 16.71
N PRO A 162 -15.62 -2.79 15.37
CA PRO A 162 -14.84 -1.90 14.54
C PRO A 162 -14.90 -0.41 14.95
N LYS A 163 -15.98 0.02 15.62
CA LYS A 163 -16.12 1.43 16.08
C LYS A 163 -15.30 1.74 17.31
N SER A 164 -14.86 0.72 18.05
CA SER A 164 -13.99 0.87 19.23
C SER A 164 -12.53 1.21 18.87
N VAL A 165 -12.17 1.06 17.59
CA VAL A 165 -10.83 1.34 17.10
C VAL A 165 -10.68 2.83 16.81
N ALA A 166 -9.75 3.48 17.51
CA ALA A 166 -9.43 4.87 17.22
C ALA A 166 -8.94 5.03 15.77
N LEU A 167 -9.40 6.09 15.10
CA LEU A 167 -9.01 6.41 13.72
C LEU A 167 -7.50 6.52 13.59
N ASN A 168 -6.95 5.93 12.52
CA ASN A 168 -5.50 5.88 12.23
C ASN A 168 -4.65 5.30 13.37
N SER A 169 -5.26 4.59 14.32
CA SER A 169 -4.52 3.82 15.32
C SER A 169 -3.90 2.57 14.70
N ARG A 170 -2.92 2.01 15.41
CA ARG A 170 -2.30 0.74 15.03
C ARG A 170 -3.25 -0.45 15.11
N ASP A 171 -4.36 -0.37 15.84
CA ASP A 171 -5.38 -1.42 15.85
C ASP A 171 -6.31 -1.37 14.62
N SER A 172 -6.25 -0.26 13.86
CA SER A 172 -6.98 -0.12 12.59
C SER A 172 -6.55 -1.18 11.59
N TYR A 173 -7.47 -1.53 10.69
CA TYR A 173 -7.23 -2.57 9.68
C TYR A 173 -6.76 -3.89 10.31
N GLY A 174 -7.28 -4.19 11.50
CA GLY A 174 -6.94 -5.41 12.20
C GLY A 174 -5.48 -5.50 12.63
N GLY A 175 -4.78 -4.37 12.74
CA GLY A 175 -3.37 -4.36 13.11
C GLY A 175 -2.48 -4.98 12.05
N GLU A 176 -2.88 -4.92 10.79
CA GLU A 176 -2.03 -5.35 9.69
C GLU A 176 -0.71 -4.57 9.67
N ILE A 177 0.38 -5.28 9.34
CA ILE A 177 1.73 -4.72 9.20
C ILE A 177 2.18 -4.86 7.76
N ILE A 178 2.02 -6.07 7.21
CA ILE A 178 2.37 -6.39 5.82
C ILE A 178 1.52 -7.55 5.31
N HIS A 179 1.13 -7.47 4.04
CA HIS A 179 0.76 -8.65 3.24
C HIS A 179 1.53 -8.63 1.92
N ALA A 180 1.81 -9.83 1.40
CA ALA A 180 2.50 -9.99 0.12
C ALA A 180 1.57 -10.61 -0.91
N HIS A 181 1.77 -10.23 -2.16
CA HIS A 181 1.06 -10.79 -3.30
C HIS A 181 1.89 -11.87 -3.98
N ARG A 182 1.23 -12.66 -4.83
CA ARG A 182 1.86 -13.81 -5.52
C ARG A 182 2.99 -13.38 -6.46
N GLU A 183 2.87 -12.21 -7.08
CA GLU A 183 3.91 -11.63 -7.94
C GLU A 183 5.09 -11.01 -7.18
N GLY A 184 5.08 -11.08 -5.85
CA GLY A 184 6.22 -10.74 -4.99
C GLY A 184 6.24 -9.31 -4.48
N THR A 185 5.33 -8.44 -4.91
CA THR A 185 5.13 -7.15 -4.24
C THR A 185 4.49 -7.35 -2.87
N ALA A 186 4.62 -6.35 -2.00
CA ALA A 186 3.98 -6.39 -0.70
C ALA A 186 3.49 -5.00 -0.30
N HIS A 187 2.30 -4.93 0.29
CA HIS A 187 1.83 -3.73 0.96
C HIS A 187 2.33 -3.73 2.40
N VAL A 188 3.07 -2.68 2.78
CA VAL A 188 3.72 -2.54 4.08
C VAL A 188 3.31 -1.23 4.72
N ILE A 189 3.00 -1.27 6.01
CA ILE A 189 2.63 -0.10 6.81
C ILE A 189 3.86 0.36 7.60
N LEU A 190 4.34 1.56 7.28
CA LEU A 190 5.61 2.07 7.82
C LEU A 190 5.42 3.35 8.60
N HIS A 191 6.42 3.71 9.40
CA HIS A 191 6.54 5.05 9.94
C HIS A 191 6.71 6.06 8.78
N PRO A 192 6.14 7.29 8.82
CA PRO A 192 6.24 8.25 7.71
C PRO A 192 7.69 8.58 7.30
N ALA A 193 8.63 8.62 8.24
CA ALA A 193 10.06 8.79 7.93
C ALA A 193 10.66 7.60 7.15
N ASP A 194 10.20 6.38 7.44
CA ASP A 194 10.67 5.16 6.79
C ASP A 194 10.08 5.03 5.38
N VAL A 195 8.83 5.47 5.19
CA VAL A 195 8.22 5.60 3.86
C VAL A 195 9.12 6.43 2.94
N LYS A 196 9.59 7.58 3.44
CA LYS A 196 10.50 8.45 2.68
C LYS A 196 11.77 7.70 2.25
N ARG A 197 12.37 6.89 3.14
CA ARG A 197 13.58 6.11 2.83
C ARG A 197 13.36 5.00 1.82
N VAL A 198 12.23 4.30 1.90
CA VAL A 198 11.83 3.27 0.92
C VAL A 198 11.68 3.89 -0.47
N ILE A 199 11.02 5.05 -0.54
CA ILE A 199 10.82 5.76 -1.80
C ILE A 199 12.16 6.29 -2.34
N GLU A 200 12.93 7.03 -1.55
CA GLU A 200 14.23 7.60 -1.99
C GLU A 200 15.23 6.53 -2.40
N GLY A 201 15.21 5.35 -1.76
CA GLY A 201 16.04 4.20 -2.12
C GLY A 201 15.56 3.43 -3.35
N GLY A 202 14.40 3.76 -3.93
CA GLY A 202 13.86 3.08 -5.11
C GLY A 202 13.17 1.75 -4.82
N TRP A 203 12.78 1.47 -3.57
CA TRP A 203 12.26 0.18 -3.13
C TRP A 203 10.74 0.05 -3.15
N GLY A 204 10.03 1.16 -3.31
CA GLY A 204 8.58 1.17 -3.40
C GLY A 204 8.01 2.55 -3.67
N GLU A 205 6.69 2.62 -3.59
CA GLU A 205 5.89 3.82 -3.77
C GLU A 205 4.66 3.80 -2.86
N ARG A 206 4.11 4.97 -2.55
CA ARG A 206 2.91 5.04 -1.69
C ARG A 206 1.72 4.42 -2.38
N HIS A 207 0.80 3.85 -1.60
CA HIS A 207 -0.52 3.54 -2.13
C HIS A 207 -1.19 4.85 -2.61
N PRO A 208 -1.91 4.87 -3.74
CA PRO A 208 -2.60 6.06 -4.25
C PRO A 208 -3.51 6.80 -3.24
N PHE A 209 -4.07 6.11 -2.25
CA PHE A 209 -4.90 6.73 -1.19
C PHE A 209 -4.09 7.37 -0.05
N CYS A 210 -2.80 7.05 0.03
CA CYS A 210 -1.81 7.63 0.95
C CYS A 210 -1.03 8.78 0.29
N ALA A 211 -1.18 8.95 -1.03
CA ALA A 211 -0.63 10.06 -1.76
C ALA A 211 -1.33 11.39 -1.37
N SER A 212 -0.72 12.49 -1.79
CA SER A 212 -1.24 13.83 -1.52
C SER A 212 -1.78 14.43 -2.81
N GLY A 213 -3.02 14.92 -2.81
CA GLY A 213 -3.62 15.53 -3.99
C GLY A 213 -4.99 16.13 -3.73
N ILE A 214 -5.31 17.22 -4.44
CA ILE A 214 -6.58 17.95 -4.26
C ILE A 214 -7.81 17.09 -4.60
N ARG A 215 -7.72 16.24 -5.63
CA ARG A 215 -8.80 15.32 -6.02
C ARG A 215 -9.08 14.29 -4.93
N LEU A 216 -8.02 13.72 -4.37
CA LEU A 216 -8.11 12.78 -3.27
C LEU A 216 -8.65 13.44 -2.00
N TRP A 217 -8.24 14.69 -1.72
CA TRP A 217 -8.79 15.46 -0.60
C TRP A 217 -10.30 15.71 -0.78
N LEU A 218 -10.75 16.14 -1.96
CA LEU A 218 -12.18 16.32 -2.26
C LEU A 218 -12.97 15.02 -2.15
N PHE A 219 -12.41 13.91 -2.67
CA PHE A 219 -13.00 12.59 -2.55
C PHE A 219 -13.14 12.17 -1.08
N LYS A 220 -12.07 12.32 -0.28
CA LYS A 220 -12.09 12.04 1.17
C LYS A 220 -13.13 12.90 1.89
N ALA A 221 -13.17 14.20 1.59
CA ALA A 221 -14.14 15.12 2.20
C ALA A 221 -15.59 14.72 1.88
N TYR A 222 -15.90 14.39 0.61
CA TYR A 222 -17.23 13.94 0.21
C TYR A 222 -17.64 12.65 0.92
N TYR A 223 -16.82 11.61 0.88
CA TYR A 223 -17.16 10.32 1.50
C TYR A 223 -17.20 10.38 3.02
N ASN A 224 -16.32 11.15 3.65
CA ASN A 224 -16.36 11.38 5.10
C ASN A 224 -17.63 12.14 5.49
N TRP A 225 -18.00 13.20 4.77
CA TRP A 225 -19.14 14.06 5.10
C TRP A 225 -20.48 13.35 4.87
N PHE A 226 -20.65 12.70 3.72
CA PHE A 226 -21.95 12.15 3.32
C PHE A 226 -22.15 10.69 3.74
N HIS A 227 -21.08 9.93 3.97
CA HIS A 227 -21.18 8.50 4.22
C HIS A 227 -20.47 8.03 5.49
N GLY A 228 -19.70 8.89 6.17
CA GLY A 228 -18.90 8.49 7.33
C GLY A 228 -17.91 7.35 7.02
N ILE A 229 -17.52 7.20 5.75
CA ILE A 229 -16.65 6.12 5.28
C ILE A 229 -15.20 6.58 5.36
N ASN A 230 -14.41 5.89 6.19
CA ASN A 230 -12.98 6.13 6.32
C ASN A 230 -12.21 5.82 5.03
N ILE A 231 -11.00 6.35 4.91
CA ILE A 231 -10.02 5.92 3.90
C ILE A 231 -9.94 4.39 3.97
N PRO A 232 -10.00 3.65 2.86
CA PRO A 232 -10.04 2.19 2.90
C PRO A 232 -8.69 1.56 3.25
N VAL A 233 -7.65 2.37 3.50
CA VAL A 233 -6.28 1.91 3.76
C VAL A 233 -5.56 2.78 4.81
N PRO A 234 -4.59 2.23 5.54
CA PRO A 234 -3.73 2.96 6.47
C PRO A 234 -3.00 4.14 5.80
N GLU A 235 -2.78 5.23 6.54
CA GLU A 235 -2.21 6.48 6.00
C GLU A 235 -0.81 6.35 5.40
N TYR A 236 0.00 5.40 5.89
CA TYR A 236 1.40 5.21 5.48
C TYR A 236 1.63 3.86 4.79
N LEU A 237 0.62 3.37 4.07
CA LEU A 237 0.70 2.16 3.27
C LEU A 237 1.58 2.40 2.03
N VAL A 238 2.58 1.53 1.86
CA VAL A 238 3.52 1.55 0.74
C VAL A 238 3.46 0.19 0.05
N ILE A 239 3.46 0.18 -1.29
CA ILE A 239 3.73 -1.04 -2.03
C ILE A 239 5.24 -1.14 -2.26
N THR A 240 5.87 -2.19 -1.76
CA THR A 240 7.27 -2.52 -2.02
C THR A 240 7.35 -3.34 -3.30
N TYR A 241 8.33 -3.02 -4.14
CA TYR A 241 8.56 -3.74 -5.39
C TYR A 241 9.03 -5.17 -5.16
N ALA A 242 8.76 -6.03 -6.13
CA ALA A 242 9.12 -7.44 -6.04
C ALA A 242 10.65 -7.65 -5.91
N PRO A 243 11.11 -8.50 -4.99
CA PRO A 243 12.50 -8.91 -4.90
C PRO A 243 12.96 -9.67 -6.14
N ARG A 244 14.17 -9.41 -6.62
CA ARG A 244 14.73 -10.07 -7.81
C ARG A 244 15.87 -11.02 -7.49
N HIS A 245 16.64 -10.72 -6.45
CA HIS A 245 17.84 -11.45 -6.04
C HIS A 245 18.02 -11.35 -4.51
N ALA A 246 18.98 -12.11 -3.95
CA ALA A 246 19.15 -12.28 -2.50
C ALA A 246 19.27 -10.96 -1.73
N GLU A 247 19.93 -9.96 -2.32
CA GLU A 247 20.12 -8.63 -1.70
C GLU A 247 18.79 -7.87 -1.59
N ASP A 248 17.88 -8.03 -2.56
CA ASP A 248 16.55 -7.41 -2.51
C ASP A 248 15.73 -8.00 -1.36
N TYR A 249 15.83 -9.31 -1.10
CA TYR A 249 15.19 -9.94 0.07
C TYR A 249 15.75 -9.44 1.39
N ALA A 250 17.06 -9.19 1.48
CA ALA A 250 17.69 -8.63 2.67
C ALA A 250 17.19 -7.20 2.97
N VAL A 251 16.99 -6.38 1.93
CA VAL A 251 16.40 -5.04 2.08
C VAL A 251 14.91 -5.13 2.43
N LEU A 252 14.14 -6.01 1.78
CA LEU A 252 12.73 -6.23 2.13
C LEU A 252 12.60 -6.63 3.60
N ARG A 253 13.45 -7.53 4.09
CA ARG A 253 13.47 -7.94 5.49
C ARG A 253 13.76 -6.77 6.44
N GLN A 254 14.67 -5.86 6.10
CA GLN A 254 14.90 -4.63 6.87
C GLN A 254 13.67 -3.70 6.88
N ILE A 255 12.98 -3.58 5.75
CA ILE A 255 11.72 -2.82 5.66
C ILE A 255 10.66 -3.45 6.57
N ILE A 256 10.52 -4.78 6.57
CA ILE A 256 9.58 -5.48 7.46
C ILE A 256 9.97 -5.31 8.93
N GLN A 257 11.26 -5.37 9.27
CA GLN A 257 11.74 -5.09 10.63
C GLN A 257 11.32 -3.70 11.11
N ALA A 258 11.47 -2.68 10.28
CA ALA A 258 11.02 -1.32 10.59
C ALA A 258 9.50 -1.22 10.71
N ALA A 259 8.74 -1.92 9.87
CA ALA A 259 7.29 -1.99 9.95
C ALA A 259 6.83 -2.64 11.27
N VAL A 260 7.44 -3.75 11.67
CA VAL A 260 7.18 -4.42 12.95
C VAL A 260 7.52 -3.49 14.11
N TRP A 261 8.70 -2.86 14.09
CA TRP A 261 9.10 -1.86 15.09
C TRP A 261 8.05 -0.75 15.24
N TYR A 262 7.60 -0.19 14.12
CA TYR A 262 6.60 0.87 14.10
C TYR A 262 5.25 0.39 14.64
N ALA A 263 4.81 -0.81 14.27
CA ALA A 263 3.56 -1.41 14.72
C ALA A 263 3.56 -1.74 16.22
N THR A 264 4.73 -2.02 16.81
CA THR A 264 4.90 -2.35 18.24
C THR A 264 5.43 -1.19 19.09
N GLU A 265 5.24 0.05 18.65
CA GLU A 265 5.65 1.28 19.37
C GLU A 265 7.13 1.34 19.75
N GLY A 266 7.99 0.75 18.92
CA GLY A 266 9.42 0.73 19.13
C GLY A 266 9.91 -0.06 20.35
N ARG A 267 9.02 -0.79 21.05
CA ARG A 267 9.33 -1.50 22.30
C ARG A 267 10.40 -2.59 22.17
N ARG A 268 10.75 -3.04 20.95
CA ARG A 268 11.48 -4.31 20.78
C ARG A 268 12.65 -4.34 19.77
N PHE A 269 13.00 -3.22 19.13
CA PHE A 269 14.34 -3.09 18.55
C PHE A 269 15.08 -1.94 19.23
N GLY A 270 15.71 -2.26 20.37
CA GLY A 270 16.72 -1.39 20.97
C GLY A 270 17.79 -1.05 19.95
N LEU A 271 18.37 0.14 20.03
CA LEU A 271 19.57 0.45 19.27
C LEU A 271 20.69 -0.48 19.77
N ASP A 272 21.25 -1.30 18.89
CA ASP A 272 22.66 -1.58 19.00
C ASP A 272 23.35 -0.34 18.44
N ALA A 273 23.86 0.52 19.32
CA ALA A 273 24.41 1.84 19.00
C ALA A 273 25.65 1.80 18.08
N ASN A 274 26.03 0.61 17.60
CA ASN A 274 27.25 0.35 16.85
C ASN A 274 27.07 0.31 15.32
N THR A 275 25.90 0.64 14.77
CA THR A 275 25.74 0.81 13.31
C THR A 275 25.71 2.29 12.91
N TYR A 276 26.91 2.88 13.02
CA TYR A 276 27.40 4.16 12.47
C TYR A 276 26.90 5.49 13.09
N PRO A 277 27.83 6.44 13.35
CA PRO A 277 27.50 7.72 13.96
C PRO A 277 26.74 8.62 12.98
N ILE A 278 25.72 9.28 13.52
CA ILE A 278 25.05 10.43 12.91
C ILE A 278 26.10 11.54 12.80
N PRO A 279 26.34 12.14 11.61
CA PRO A 279 27.21 13.30 11.52
C PRO A 279 26.66 14.43 12.41
N PRO A 280 27.51 15.15 13.17
CA PRO A 280 27.06 16.26 13.99
C PRO A 280 26.32 17.28 13.12
N ALA A 281 25.29 17.91 13.70
CA ALA A 281 24.56 18.98 13.05
C ALA A 281 25.56 20.03 12.54
N PRO A 282 25.42 20.54 11.29
CA PRO A 282 26.28 21.60 10.81
C PRO A 282 26.17 22.77 11.79
N GLU A 283 27.32 23.18 12.34
CA GLU A 283 27.41 24.33 13.22
C GLU A 283 26.74 25.51 12.51
N SER A 284 25.82 26.16 13.21
CA SER A 284 25.32 27.45 12.76
C SER A 284 26.54 28.35 12.63
N THR A 285 26.88 28.73 11.41
CA THR A 285 27.76 29.86 11.15
C THR A 285 27.02 31.09 11.68
N GLY A 286 27.22 31.37 12.97
CA GLY A 286 26.92 32.64 13.58
C GLY A 286 27.90 33.68 13.05
N ASP A 287 27.37 34.88 12.88
CA ASP A 287 28.01 36.09 12.34
C ASP A 287 29.39 36.42 12.94
#